data_AF-A2DLN7-F1
#
_entry.id   AF-A2DLN7-F1
#
_cell.length_a   1.000
_cell.length_b   1.000
_cell.length_c   1.000
_cell.angle_alpha   90.00
_cell.angle_beta   90.00
_cell.angle_gamma   90.00
#
_symmetry.space_group_name_H-M   'P 1'
#
loop_
_entity.id
_entity.type
_entity.pdbx_description
1 polymer ?
#
loop_
_entity_poly.entity_id
_entity_poly.type
_entity_poly.pdbx_seq_one_letter_code
_entity_poly.pdbx_strand_id
1 'polypeptide(L)'
;MQLKTPDEVVLTDAFRLGDGLIFNYMDARKFLLTDSAKKNPIDRLISYLIYLKIIVPNRSKWSQSLLKATDMYYDHLKFYFEKSQDDPLAIVSTKTETALRTDITKAMPYFKSIDPSFGLDLSKKIDIEFRISRIFAVLEREHPEIQYTQGYDKYGYIYFALALRFCQQGNLPLEFAEAIAYHLVCSTLSLIPMARLLDNQKELVKHFNDLDKILLNYDRPKYNLLSSKGVSILLFGVKFELLLFSDEHDIESTLRIWDQIFGRLESYNYMINAFTIAHTHQIKIPENCINALDEIKKFKNWNVDQLITDAGELMAHKRSFKESMCKYCCPKLPQYHGYILSPDAL
;
A
#
# COMPACT_ATOMS: atom_id res chain seq x y z
N MET A 1 -22.40 6.50 21.03
CA MET A 1 -20.94 6.26 20.86
C MET A 1 -20.13 7.31 21.63
N GLN A 2 -19.31 6.91 22.60
CA GLN A 2 -18.39 7.82 23.31
C GLN A 2 -17.04 7.84 22.58
N LEU A 3 -16.75 8.92 21.86
CA LEU A 3 -15.47 9.12 21.19
C LEU A 3 -14.55 9.94 22.11
N LYS A 4 -13.34 9.44 22.37
CA LYS A 4 -12.36 10.13 23.20
C LYS A 4 -11.22 10.65 22.35
N THR A 5 -11.04 11.96 22.37
CA THR A 5 -9.85 12.62 21.79
C THR A 5 -8.76 12.70 22.86
N PRO A 6 -7.52 12.28 22.57
CA PRO A 6 -6.42 12.42 23.52
C PRO A 6 -6.03 13.89 23.72
N ASP A 7 -5.43 14.19 24.86
CA ASP A 7 -4.80 15.49 25.10
C ASP A 7 -3.58 15.68 24.18
N GLU A 8 -3.37 16.92 23.72
CA GLU A 8 -2.28 17.24 22.78
C GLU A 8 -0.89 16.95 23.37
N VAL A 9 -0.69 17.13 24.68
CA VAL A 9 0.56 16.83 25.37
C VAL A 9 0.84 15.33 25.34
N VAL A 10 -0.18 14.52 25.66
CA VAL A 10 -0.07 13.06 25.63
C VAL A 10 0.24 12.56 24.22
N LEU A 11 -0.41 13.14 23.21
CA LEU A 11 -0.13 12.80 21.81
C LEU A 11 1.29 13.21 21.38
N THR A 12 1.75 14.38 21.84
CA THR A 12 3.11 14.86 21.57
C THR A 12 4.16 13.93 22.17
N ASP A 13 3.91 13.42 23.36
CA ASP A 13 4.78 12.42 23.99
C ASP A 13 4.72 11.07 23.27
N ALA A 14 3.55 10.66 22.77
CA ALA A 14 3.44 9.44 21.97
C ALA A 14 4.32 9.48 20.71
N PHE A 15 4.43 10.62 20.04
CA PHE A 15 5.35 10.80 18.89
C PHE A 15 6.84 10.67 19.24
N ARG A 16 7.20 10.65 20.53
CA ARG A 16 8.58 10.46 21.00
C ARG A 16 8.92 9.00 21.30
N LEU A 17 7.96 8.08 21.15
CA LEU A 17 8.13 6.64 21.42
C LEU A 17 8.87 5.88 20.31
N GLY A 18 9.05 6.49 19.15
CA GLY A 18 9.94 5.97 18.11
C GLY A 18 11.42 6.14 18.48
N ASP A 19 12.31 5.82 17.54
CA ASP A 19 13.76 5.95 17.73
C ASP A 19 14.22 7.43 17.66
N GLY A 20 13.28 8.35 17.44
CA GLY A 20 13.53 9.79 17.43
C GLY A 20 14.30 10.27 16.19
N LEU A 21 14.28 9.47 15.11
CA LEU A 21 15.06 9.73 13.89
C LEU A 21 14.32 10.63 12.88
N ILE A 22 13.01 10.80 13.03
CA ILE A 22 12.17 11.53 12.07
C ILE A 22 11.90 12.94 12.60
N PHE A 23 12.36 13.97 11.87
CA PHE A 23 12.07 15.38 12.21
C PHE A 23 11.41 16.14 11.05
N ASN A 24 11.62 15.68 9.82
CA ASN A 24 11.12 16.30 8.62
C ASN A 24 10.85 15.27 7.51
N TYR A 25 10.42 15.75 6.34
CA TYR A 25 10.15 14.93 5.16
C TYR A 25 11.35 14.11 4.68
N MET A 26 12.56 14.67 4.70
CA MET A 26 13.77 13.99 4.23
C MET A 26 14.20 12.86 5.16
N ASP A 27 14.00 13.02 6.47
CA ASP A 27 14.26 11.96 7.44
C ASP A 27 13.29 10.79 7.26
N ALA A 28 11.99 11.10 7.12
CA ALA A 28 10.97 10.11 6.78
C ALA A 28 11.33 9.38 5.48
N ARG A 29 11.79 10.11 4.45
CA ARG A 29 12.24 9.51 3.19
C ARG A 29 13.37 8.54 3.42
N LYS A 30 14.42 8.98 4.12
CA LYS A 30 15.61 8.18 4.38
C LYS A 30 15.25 6.91 5.16
N PHE A 31 14.39 7.04 6.17
CA PHE A 31 13.88 5.91 6.94
C PHE A 31 13.13 4.91 6.06
N LEU A 32 12.21 5.37 5.21
CA LEU A 32 11.46 4.50 4.30
C LEU A 32 12.38 3.79 3.30
N LEU A 33 13.34 4.52 2.71
CA LEU A 33 14.24 3.97 1.70
C LEU A 33 15.33 3.05 2.26
N THR A 34 15.69 3.19 3.53
CA THR A 34 16.64 2.28 4.18
C THR A 34 15.99 0.90 4.26
N ASP A 35 16.58 -0.10 3.63
CA ASP A 35 16.04 -1.45 3.69
C ASP A 35 16.46 -2.14 4.99
N SER A 36 15.46 -2.51 5.80
CA SER A 36 15.67 -3.19 7.07
C SER A 36 14.39 -3.93 7.46
N ALA A 37 14.57 -5.17 7.88
CA ALA A 37 13.50 -6.03 8.39
C ALA A 37 12.95 -5.50 9.73
N LYS A 38 13.85 -5.01 10.59
CA LYS A 38 13.55 -4.64 11.99
C LYS A 38 13.30 -3.14 12.20
N LYS A 39 12.53 -2.50 11.33
CA LYS A 39 12.20 -1.08 11.54
C LYS A 39 11.20 -0.89 12.68
N ASN A 40 11.40 0.18 13.45
CA ASN A 40 10.47 0.61 14.49
C ASN A 40 9.08 0.90 13.86
N PRO A 41 7.99 0.24 14.33
CA PRO A 41 6.64 0.45 13.81
C PRO A 41 6.12 1.89 13.97
N ILE A 42 6.55 2.59 15.02
CA ILE A 42 6.13 3.98 15.30
C ILE A 42 6.76 4.93 14.29
N ASP A 43 8.07 4.83 14.04
CA ASP A 43 8.73 5.66 13.04
C ASP A 43 8.21 5.39 11.62
N ARG A 44 7.83 4.13 11.34
CA ARG A 44 7.15 3.76 10.10
C ARG A 44 5.78 4.42 9.99
N LEU A 45 4.94 4.35 11.04
CA LEU A 45 3.65 5.01 11.07
C LEU A 45 3.79 6.53 10.85
N ILE A 46 4.70 7.18 11.56
CA ILE A 46 4.97 8.63 11.41
C ILE A 46 5.40 8.94 9.97
N SER A 47 6.30 8.13 9.41
CA SER A 47 6.77 8.31 8.04
C SER A 47 5.62 8.17 7.03
N TYR A 48 4.72 7.21 7.22
CA TYR A 48 3.53 7.04 6.37
C TYR A 48 2.57 8.23 6.50
N LEU A 49 2.31 8.70 7.73
CA LEU A 49 1.46 9.87 7.97
C LEU A 49 1.99 11.12 7.25
N ILE A 50 3.32 11.32 7.22
CA ILE A 50 3.96 12.43 6.50
C ILE A 50 3.83 12.23 4.98
N TYR A 51 4.18 11.05 4.47
CA TYR A 51 4.24 10.76 3.04
C TYR A 51 2.86 10.74 2.37
N LEU A 52 1.87 10.23 3.08
CA LEU A 52 0.46 10.22 2.68
C LEU A 52 -0.25 11.53 3.01
N LYS A 53 0.51 12.55 3.44
CA LYS A 53 0.06 13.94 3.69
C LYS A 53 -1.07 14.06 4.71
N ILE A 54 -1.16 13.11 5.64
CA ILE A 54 -2.13 13.13 6.75
C ILE A 54 -1.66 14.12 7.83
N ILE A 55 -0.34 14.19 8.06
CA ILE A 55 0.28 15.21 8.90
C ILE A 55 1.29 16.03 8.11
N VAL A 56 1.47 17.29 8.51
CA VAL A 56 2.48 18.15 7.89
C VAL A 56 3.89 17.68 8.26
N PRO A 57 4.91 17.85 7.39
CA PRO A 57 6.27 17.42 7.71
C PRO A 57 6.93 18.14 8.89
N ASN A 58 6.37 19.27 9.33
CA ASN A 58 6.90 20.03 10.48
C ASN A 58 6.48 19.37 11.80
N ARG A 59 7.45 18.80 12.52
CA ARG A 59 7.27 18.09 13.79
C ARG A 59 6.49 18.86 14.86
N SER A 60 6.67 20.18 14.95
CA SER A 60 5.93 21.01 15.91
C SER A 60 4.41 21.05 15.69
N LYS A 61 3.94 20.60 14.52
CA LYS A 61 2.53 20.62 14.12
C LYS A 61 1.93 19.22 13.94
N TRP A 62 2.65 18.15 14.28
CA TRP A 62 2.17 16.78 14.08
C TRP A 62 0.93 16.48 14.92
N SER A 63 0.95 16.79 16.22
CA SER A 63 -0.17 16.58 17.13
C SER A 63 -1.42 17.32 16.66
N GLN A 64 -1.29 18.61 16.37
CA GLN A 64 -2.39 19.41 15.83
C GLN A 64 -2.96 18.84 14.51
N SER A 65 -2.10 18.42 13.59
CA SER A 65 -2.54 17.87 12.29
C SER A 65 -3.30 16.57 12.47
N LEU A 66 -2.81 15.68 13.33
CA LEU A 66 -3.41 14.38 13.57
C LEU A 66 -4.71 14.47 14.38
N LEU A 67 -4.79 15.39 15.34
CA LEU A 67 -6.03 15.70 16.06
C LEU A 67 -7.09 16.20 15.09
N LYS A 68 -6.74 17.15 14.19
CA LYS A 68 -7.66 17.63 13.16
C LYS A 68 -8.17 16.50 12.26
N ALA A 69 -7.28 15.61 11.82
CA ALA A 69 -7.68 14.45 11.02
C ALA A 69 -8.64 13.53 11.82
N THR A 70 -8.34 13.31 13.10
CA THR A 70 -9.18 12.49 13.99
C THR A 70 -10.56 13.10 14.18
N ASP A 71 -10.64 14.40 14.47
CA ASP A 71 -11.91 15.10 14.67
C ASP A 71 -12.80 15.00 13.42
N MET A 72 -12.20 15.13 12.22
CA MET A 72 -12.92 14.93 10.95
C MET A 72 -13.54 13.53 10.86
N TYR A 73 -12.77 12.48 11.16
CA TYR A 73 -13.31 11.11 11.15
C TYR A 73 -14.39 10.90 12.21
N TYR A 74 -14.19 11.45 13.41
CA TYR A 74 -15.15 11.39 14.50
C TYR A 74 -16.48 12.07 14.15
N ASP A 75 -16.44 13.19 13.44
CA ASP A 75 -17.64 13.86 12.96
C ASP A 75 -18.36 13.02 11.90
N HIS A 76 -17.64 12.34 11.01
CA HIS A 76 -18.25 11.38 10.08
C HIS A 76 -18.91 10.21 10.83
N LEU A 77 -18.27 9.66 11.86
CA LEU A 77 -18.86 8.60 12.65
C LEU A 77 -20.16 9.05 13.34
N LYS A 78 -20.19 10.26 13.91
CA LYS A 78 -21.41 10.82 14.51
C LYS A 78 -22.50 11.01 13.45
N PHE A 79 -22.14 11.55 12.29
CA PHE A 79 -23.08 11.85 11.21
C PHE A 79 -23.70 10.59 10.62
N TYR A 80 -22.89 9.58 10.28
CA TYR A 80 -23.40 8.38 9.61
C TYR A 80 -23.98 7.33 10.53
N PHE A 81 -23.46 7.21 11.76
CA PHE A 81 -23.86 6.13 12.68
C PHE A 81 -24.76 6.62 13.82
N GLU A 82 -25.33 7.83 13.76
CA GLU A 82 -26.27 8.30 14.79
C GLU A 82 -27.38 7.27 15.06
N LYS A 83 -27.90 6.66 13.99
CA LYS A 83 -29.02 5.70 14.00
C LYS A 83 -28.63 4.23 13.82
N SER A 84 -27.38 3.94 13.44
CA SER A 84 -26.89 2.60 13.09
C SER A 84 -25.60 2.28 13.86
N GLN A 85 -25.64 2.41 15.20
CA GLN A 85 -24.44 2.24 16.03
C GLN A 85 -23.97 0.79 16.12
N ASP A 86 -24.88 -0.18 16.00
CA ASP A 86 -24.56 -1.60 16.22
C ASP A 86 -24.19 -2.35 14.94
N ASP A 87 -24.52 -1.81 13.76
CA ASP A 87 -24.17 -2.39 12.46
C ASP A 87 -23.63 -1.32 11.51
N PRO A 88 -22.29 -1.17 11.44
CA PRO A 88 -21.65 -0.18 10.58
C PRO A 88 -21.92 -0.39 9.10
N LEU A 89 -22.15 -1.61 8.64
CA LEU A 89 -22.29 -1.88 7.21
C LEU A 89 -23.71 -1.59 6.70
N ALA A 90 -24.68 -1.37 7.59
CA ALA A 90 -26.05 -1.05 7.23
C ALA A 90 -26.21 0.29 6.45
N ILE A 91 -25.18 1.14 6.42
CA ILE A 91 -25.21 2.43 5.71
C ILE A 91 -24.70 2.37 4.26
N VAL A 92 -24.09 1.24 3.85
CA VAL A 92 -23.57 1.04 2.48
C VAL A 92 -24.56 0.25 1.62
N SER A 93 -24.25 0.07 0.34
CA SER A 93 -25.10 -0.74 -0.55
C SER A 93 -25.10 -2.22 -0.12
N THR A 94 -26.20 -2.95 -0.34
CA THR A 94 -26.29 -4.39 0.00
C THR A 94 -25.20 -5.23 -0.66
N LYS A 95 -24.77 -4.85 -1.88
CA LYS A 95 -23.66 -5.50 -2.59
C LYS A 95 -22.34 -5.29 -1.84
N THR A 96 -22.04 -4.04 -1.49
CA THR A 96 -20.83 -3.66 -0.74
C THR A 96 -20.83 -4.29 0.65
N GLU A 97 -21.94 -4.23 1.36
CA GLU A 97 -22.15 -4.85 2.68
C GLU A 97 -21.81 -6.34 2.64
N THR A 98 -22.38 -7.08 1.69
CA THR A 98 -22.16 -8.53 1.54
C THR A 98 -20.69 -8.84 1.30
N ALA A 99 -20.03 -8.07 0.43
CA ALA A 99 -18.61 -8.23 0.12
C ALA A 99 -17.74 -7.93 1.35
N LEU A 100 -17.90 -6.75 1.97
CA LEU A 100 -17.17 -6.34 3.16
C LEU A 100 -17.33 -7.32 4.31
N ARG A 101 -18.56 -7.72 4.63
CA ARG A 101 -18.83 -8.65 5.72
C ARG A 101 -18.13 -9.98 5.50
N THR A 102 -18.15 -10.47 4.26
CA THR A 102 -17.48 -11.72 3.88
C THR A 102 -15.96 -11.60 4.01
N ASP A 103 -15.37 -10.57 3.42
CA ASP A 103 -13.92 -10.40 3.35
C ASP A 103 -13.33 -10.07 4.72
N ILE A 104 -13.93 -9.14 5.48
CA ILE A 104 -13.51 -8.79 6.84
C ILE A 104 -13.51 -10.05 7.73
N THR A 105 -14.59 -10.83 7.74
CA THR A 105 -14.68 -12.05 8.56
C THR A 105 -13.60 -13.07 8.15
N LYS A 106 -13.40 -13.28 6.84
CA LYS A 106 -12.41 -14.24 6.33
C LYS A 106 -10.96 -13.82 6.58
N ALA A 107 -10.69 -12.53 6.68
CA ALA A 107 -9.35 -11.99 6.90
C ALA A 107 -8.97 -11.84 8.39
N MET A 108 -9.86 -12.14 9.33
CA MET A 108 -9.53 -12.12 10.76
C MET A 108 -8.32 -13.01 11.14
N PRO A 109 -8.14 -14.24 10.58
CA PRO A 109 -6.93 -15.02 10.80
C PRO A 109 -5.65 -14.32 10.31
N TYR A 110 -5.75 -13.55 9.22
CA TYR A 110 -4.65 -12.75 8.70
C TYR A 110 -4.27 -11.64 9.69
N PHE A 111 -5.24 -10.92 10.28
CA PHE A 111 -4.94 -9.96 11.36
C PHE A 111 -4.27 -10.62 12.57
N LYS A 112 -4.72 -11.80 12.98
CA LYS A 112 -4.08 -12.54 14.09
C LYS A 112 -2.64 -12.94 13.76
N SER A 113 -2.33 -13.18 12.49
CA SER A 113 -0.94 -13.46 12.04
C SER A 113 -0.04 -12.22 12.05
N ILE A 114 -0.62 -11.02 12.04
CA ILE A 114 0.10 -9.74 12.07
C ILE A 114 0.58 -9.39 13.49
N ASP A 115 -0.14 -9.83 14.52
CA ASP A 115 0.12 -9.49 15.93
C ASP A 115 1.58 -9.67 16.38
N PRO A 116 2.24 -10.83 16.14
CA PRO A 116 3.62 -11.04 16.59
C PRO A 116 4.63 -10.02 16.04
N SER A 117 4.39 -9.50 14.84
CA SER A 117 5.28 -8.52 14.19
C SER A 117 5.18 -7.12 14.80
N PHE A 118 4.05 -6.79 15.43
CA PHE A 118 3.84 -5.49 16.09
C PHE A 118 3.88 -5.58 17.62
N GLY A 119 3.75 -6.78 18.19
CA GLY A 119 3.65 -7.01 19.63
C GLY A 119 2.41 -6.33 20.21
N LEU A 120 1.24 -6.61 19.65
CA LEU A 120 -0.01 -6.00 20.10
C LEU A 120 -0.47 -6.67 21.39
N ASP A 121 -1.00 -5.87 22.31
CA ASP A 121 -1.70 -6.41 23.47
C ASP A 121 -3.17 -6.65 23.12
N LEU A 122 -3.50 -7.85 22.64
CA LEU A 122 -4.87 -8.27 22.33
C LEU A 122 -5.64 -8.83 23.54
N SER A 123 -5.09 -8.72 24.76
CA SER A 123 -5.79 -9.15 25.98
C SER A 123 -7.04 -8.33 26.28
N LYS A 124 -7.06 -7.06 25.83
CA LYS A 124 -8.24 -6.20 25.88
C LYS A 124 -9.21 -6.67 24.80
N LYS A 125 -10.50 -6.74 25.13
CA LYS A 125 -11.56 -7.07 24.16
C LYS A 125 -11.68 -5.95 23.12
N ILE A 126 -10.90 -6.05 22.05
CA ILE A 126 -10.91 -5.13 20.91
C ILE A 126 -11.79 -5.74 19.83
N ASP A 127 -12.88 -5.06 19.49
CA ASP A 127 -13.74 -5.45 18.36
C ASP A 127 -13.12 -4.95 17.05
N ILE A 128 -12.21 -5.74 16.49
CA ILE A 128 -11.47 -5.40 15.28
C ILE A 128 -12.41 -5.39 14.07
N GLU A 129 -13.25 -6.42 13.95
CA GLU A 129 -14.23 -6.58 12.86
C GLU A 129 -15.16 -5.36 12.75
N PHE A 130 -15.71 -4.91 13.88
CA PHE A 130 -16.56 -3.73 13.93
C PHE A 130 -15.83 -2.45 13.49
N ARG A 131 -14.57 -2.26 13.91
CA ARG A 131 -13.77 -1.08 13.56
C ARG A 131 -13.38 -1.05 12.09
N ILE A 132 -12.91 -2.17 11.55
CA ILE A 132 -12.63 -2.28 10.11
C ILE A 132 -13.91 -2.04 9.30
N SER A 133 -15.06 -2.56 9.76
CA SER A 133 -16.36 -2.30 9.13
C SER A 133 -16.71 -0.81 9.11
N ARG A 134 -16.53 -0.09 10.23
CA ARG A 134 -16.75 1.37 10.27
C ARG A 134 -15.81 2.13 9.35
N ILE A 135 -14.53 1.78 9.31
CA ILE A 135 -13.55 2.41 8.40
C ILE A 135 -14.05 2.35 6.95
N PHE A 136 -14.39 1.16 6.47
CA PHE A 136 -14.82 0.99 5.07
C PHE A 136 -16.23 1.55 4.81
N ALA A 137 -17.13 1.46 5.78
CA ALA A 137 -18.45 2.08 5.65
C ALA A 137 -18.36 3.60 5.52
N VAL A 138 -17.54 4.27 6.34
CA VAL A 138 -17.32 5.73 6.19
C VAL A 138 -16.62 6.04 4.87
N LEU A 139 -15.60 5.26 4.51
CA LEU A 139 -14.85 5.47 3.25
C LEU A 139 -15.78 5.46 2.04
N GLU A 140 -16.65 4.46 1.91
CA GLU A 140 -17.58 4.36 0.78
C GLU A 140 -18.58 5.53 0.72
N ARG A 141 -18.96 6.08 1.89
CA ARG A 141 -19.89 7.22 1.95
C ARG A 141 -19.23 8.55 1.59
N GLU A 142 -18.01 8.76 2.06
CA GLU A 142 -17.26 10.00 1.85
C GLU A 142 -16.57 10.05 0.48
N HIS A 143 -16.16 8.88 -0.01
CA HIS A 143 -15.37 8.72 -1.24
C HIS A 143 -16.04 7.67 -2.15
N PRO A 144 -17.22 7.95 -2.71
CA PRO A 144 -17.94 7.00 -3.57
C PRO A 144 -17.17 6.63 -4.84
N GLU A 145 -16.15 7.41 -5.23
CA GLU A 145 -15.20 7.08 -6.30
C GLU A 145 -14.22 5.96 -5.93
N ILE A 146 -14.02 5.68 -4.63
CA ILE A 146 -13.21 4.58 -4.11
C ILE A 146 -14.14 3.42 -3.79
N GLN A 147 -14.62 2.74 -4.82
CA GLN A 147 -15.47 1.56 -4.63
C GLN A 147 -14.68 0.44 -3.96
N TYR A 148 -15.27 -0.18 -2.93
CA TYR A 148 -14.65 -1.33 -2.30
C TYR A 148 -14.37 -2.44 -3.32
N THR A 149 -13.13 -2.90 -3.33
CA THR A 149 -12.69 -4.06 -4.10
C THR A 149 -12.16 -5.12 -3.14
N GLN A 150 -12.46 -6.40 -3.42
CA GLN A 150 -12.02 -7.52 -2.60
C GLN A 150 -10.50 -7.47 -2.36
N GLY A 151 -10.12 -7.67 -1.09
CA GLY A 151 -8.74 -7.60 -0.61
C GLY A 151 -8.34 -6.24 -0.04
N TYR A 152 -9.14 -5.17 -0.25
CA TYR A 152 -8.85 -3.86 0.36
C TYR A 152 -8.90 -3.88 1.89
N ASP A 153 -9.62 -4.83 2.48
CA ASP A 153 -9.67 -5.07 3.94
C ASP A 153 -8.27 -5.25 4.55
N LYS A 154 -7.30 -5.76 3.77
CA LYS A 154 -5.90 -5.87 4.20
C LYS A 154 -5.26 -4.54 4.55
N TYR A 155 -5.54 -3.47 3.80
CA TYR A 155 -5.07 -2.13 4.15
C TYR A 155 -5.62 -1.71 5.51
N GLY A 156 -6.92 -1.94 5.73
CA GLY A 156 -7.57 -1.69 7.01
C GLY A 156 -6.89 -2.41 8.15
N TYR A 157 -6.68 -3.72 8.02
CA TYR A 157 -6.03 -4.55 9.04
C TYR A 157 -4.59 -4.13 9.34
N ILE A 158 -3.77 -3.88 8.30
CA ILE A 158 -2.36 -3.50 8.47
C ILE A 158 -2.25 -2.12 9.12
N TYR A 159 -2.99 -1.12 8.62
CA TYR A 159 -2.94 0.23 9.17
C TYR A 159 -3.55 0.31 10.56
N PHE A 160 -4.61 -0.45 10.82
CA PHE A 160 -5.17 -0.54 12.16
C PHE A 160 -4.20 -1.18 13.13
N ALA A 161 -3.48 -2.24 12.75
CA ALA A 161 -2.44 -2.84 13.59
C ALA A 161 -1.31 -1.85 13.92
N LEU A 162 -0.79 -1.12 12.91
CA LEU A 162 0.22 -0.07 13.10
C LEU A 162 -0.27 1.04 14.04
N ALA A 163 -1.47 1.55 13.82
CA ALA A 163 -2.06 2.61 14.61
C ALA A 163 -2.40 2.15 16.04
N LEU A 164 -2.85 0.90 16.18
CA LEU A 164 -3.14 0.29 17.48
C LEU A 164 -1.87 0.16 18.31
N ARG A 165 -0.76 -0.29 17.70
CA ARG A 165 0.53 -0.34 18.38
C ARG A 165 0.95 1.03 18.91
N PHE A 166 0.83 2.07 18.08
CA PHE A 166 1.09 3.45 18.49
C PHE A 166 0.22 3.89 19.66
N CYS A 167 -1.09 3.60 19.61
CA CYS A 167 -2.00 3.97 20.69
C CYS A 167 -1.73 3.19 21.97
N GLN A 168 -1.39 1.91 21.90
CA GLN A 168 -1.06 1.10 23.06
C GLN A 168 0.21 1.59 23.77
N GLN A 169 1.27 1.91 23.02
CA GLN A 169 2.50 2.44 23.61
C GLN A 169 2.33 3.86 24.13
N GLY A 170 1.53 4.69 23.44
CA GLY A 170 1.23 6.08 23.83
C GLY A 170 0.11 6.24 24.86
N ASN A 171 -0.49 5.14 25.32
CA ASN A 171 -1.69 5.16 26.17
C ASN A 171 -2.82 6.03 25.60
N LEU A 172 -3.00 5.99 24.28
CA LEU A 172 -4.01 6.74 23.55
C LEU A 172 -5.31 5.92 23.44
N PRO A 173 -6.47 6.58 23.25
CA PRO A 173 -7.75 5.90 23.05
C PRO A 173 -7.74 4.99 21.82
N LEU A 174 -8.51 3.90 21.89
CA LEU A 174 -8.61 2.92 20.81
C LEU A 174 -9.28 3.50 19.54
N GLU A 175 -10.23 4.41 19.73
CA GLU A 175 -10.91 5.16 18.66
C GLU A 175 -9.92 6.01 17.86
N PHE A 176 -8.82 6.44 18.49
CA PHE A 176 -7.77 7.20 17.84
C PHE A 176 -7.01 6.33 16.82
N ALA A 177 -6.75 5.05 17.14
CA ALA A 177 -6.12 4.12 16.22
C ALA A 177 -6.97 3.88 14.95
N GLU A 178 -8.28 3.78 15.14
CA GLU A 178 -9.23 3.62 14.03
C GLU A 178 -9.27 4.85 13.13
N ALA A 179 -9.27 6.05 13.71
CA ALA A 179 -9.22 7.30 12.93
C ALA A 179 -7.93 7.39 12.10
N ILE A 180 -6.77 7.08 12.70
CA ILE A 180 -5.49 7.03 11.99
C ILE A 180 -5.57 6.04 10.83
N ALA A 181 -6.09 4.83 11.07
CA ALA A 181 -6.21 3.79 10.07
C ALA A 181 -7.13 4.21 8.92
N TYR A 182 -8.27 4.87 9.20
CA TYR A 182 -9.16 5.41 8.16
C TYR A 182 -8.42 6.33 7.19
N HIS A 183 -7.67 7.31 7.70
CA HIS A 183 -6.94 8.25 6.86
C HIS A 183 -5.83 7.58 6.06
N LEU A 184 -5.12 6.61 6.65
CA LEU A 184 -4.11 5.83 5.94
C LEU A 184 -4.73 4.99 4.81
N VAL A 185 -5.86 4.33 5.06
CA VAL A 185 -6.61 3.58 4.05
C VAL A 185 -7.07 4.51 2.92
N CYS A 186 -7.74 5.61 3.25
CA CYS A 186 -8.25 6.57 2.27
C CYS A 186 -7.12 7.13 1.38
N SER A 187 -6.04 7.63 1.99
CA SER A 187 -4.91 8.17 1.25
C SER A 187 -4.22 7.12 0.39
N THR A 188 -4.10 5.88 0.87
CA THR A 188 -3.45 4.79 0.12
C THR A 188 -4.29 4.36 -1.08
N LEU A 189 -5.58 4.12 -0.90
CA LEU A 189 -6.47 3.73 -1.99
C LEU A 189 -6.59 4.82 -3.05
N SER A 190 -6.54 6.09 -2.65
CA SER A 190 -6.48 7.24 -3.58
C SER A 190 -5.23 7.25 -4.47
N LEU A 191 -4.15 6.59 -4.06
CA LEU A 191 -2.92 6.49 -4.83
C LEU A 191 -2.93 5.34 -5.83
N ILE A 192 -3.78 4.31 -5.65
CA ILE A 192 -3.76 3.10 -6.47
C ILE A 192 -4.48 3.38 -7.81
N PRO A 193 -3.74 3.53 -8.93
CA PRO A 193 -4.33 3.86 -10.22
C PRO A 193 -5.14 2.69 -10.78
N MET A 194 -4.87 1.47 -10.31
CA MET A 194 -5.47 0.23 -10.79
C MET A 194 -7.00 0.26 -10.69
N ALA A 195 -7.56 0.87 -9.65
CA ALA A 195 -9.01 1.03 -9.53
C ALA A 195 -9.62 1.75 -10.75
N ARG A 196 -8.96 2.82 -11.23
CA ARG A 196 -9.37 3.56 -12.43
C ARG A 196 -9.08 2.80 -13.73
N LEU A 197 -8.02 2.00 -13.76
CA LEU A 197 -7.68 1.18 -14.92
C LEU A 197 -8.67 0.03 -15.12
N LEU A 198 -9.21 -0.54 -14.04
CA LEU A 198 -10.23 -1.60 -14.12
C LEU A 198 -11.50 -1.13 -14.85
N ASP A 199 -11.85 0.16 -14.75
CA ASP A 199 -12.96 0.76 -15.49
C ASP A 199 -12.61 1.07 -16.96
N ASN A 200 -11.33 1.02 -17.34
CA ASN A 200 -10.85 1.28 -18.69
C ASN A 200 -9.98 0.12 -19.21
N GLN A 201 -10.66 -0.91 -19.72
CA GLN A 201 -10.02 -2.13 -20.23
C GLN A 201 -8.91 -1.87 -21.27
N LYS A 202 -9.03 -0.82 -22.11
CA LYS A 202 -8.00 -0.51 -23.11
C LYS A 202 -6.70 -0.03 -22.45
N GLU A 203 -6.78 0.90 -21.51
CA GLU A 203 -5.61 1.38 -20.78
C GLU A 203 -5.03 0.30 -19.86
N LEU A 204 -5.87 -0.54 -19.26
CA LEU A 204 -5.42 -1.70 -18.49
C LEU A 204 -4.58 -2.67 -19.32
N VAL A 205 -5.10 -3.10 -20.48
CA VAL A 205 -4.38 -4.01 -21.39
C VAL A 205 -3.10 -3.35 -21.88
N LYS A 206 -3.13 -2.07 -22.22
CA LYS A 206 -1.94 -1.32 -22.64
C LYS A 206 -0.87 -1.29 -21.56
N HIS A 207 -1.23 -0.97 -20.31
CA HIS A 207 -0.32 -0.96 -19.16
C HIS A 207 0.42 -2.30 -19.01
N PHE A 208 -0.31 -3.41 -19.02
CA PHE A 208 0.30 -4.73 -18.86
C PHE A 208 1.06 -5.20 -20.10
N ASN A 209 0.67 -4.81 -21.31
CA ASN A 209 1.48 -5.02 -22.51
C ASN A 209 2.82 -4.27 -22.43
N ASP A 210 2.82 -3.07 -21.84
CA ASP A 210 4.05 -2.31 -21.64
C ASP A 210 4.95 -2.95 -20.56
N LEU A 211 4.36 -3.57 -19.53
CA LEU A 211 5.11 -4.42 -18.59
C LEU A 211 5.70 -5.67 -19.26
N ASP A 212 4.95 -6.36 -20.12
CA ASP A 212 5.46 -7.51 -20.88
C ASP A 212 6.67 -7.10 -21.75
N LYS A 213 6.65 -5.90 -22.35
CA LYS A 213 7.81 -5.34 -23.09
C LYS A 213 8.99 -5.02 -22.17
N ILE A 214 8.75 -4.51 -20.97
CA ILE A 214 9.82 -4.29 -19.98
C ILE A 214 10.44 -5.63 -19.59
N LEU A 215 9.63 -6.66 -19.34
CA LEU A 215 10.11 -8.00 -19.03
C LEU A 215 10.94 -8.59 -20.18
N LEU A 216 10.49 -8.45 -21.43
CA LEU A 216 11.26 -8.89 -22.61
C LEU A 216 12.68 -8.29 -22.66
N ASN A 217 12.83 -7.05 -22.21
CA ASN A 217 14.12 -6.36 -22.19
C ASN A 217 14.96 -6.71 -20.95
N TYR A 218 14.33 -6.92 -19.80
CA TYR A 218 15.00 -7.21 -18.53
C TYR A 218 15.34 -8.69 -18.35
N ASP A 219 14.37 -9.58 -18.59
CA ASP A 219 14.50 -11.04 -18.49
C ASP A 219 13.81 -11.72 -19.68
N ARG A 220 14.51 -11.68 -20.83
CA ARG A 220 14.05 -12.31 -22.08
C ARG A 220 13.73 -13.81 -21.93
N PRO A 221 14.56 -14.64 -21.25
CA PRO A 221 14.21 -16.03 -21.00
C PRO A 221 12.85 -16.21 -20.30
N LYS A 222 12.56 -15.43 -19.26
CA LYS A 222 11.25 -15.46 -18.58
C LYS A 222 10.12 -15.06 -19.50
N TYR A 223 10.27 -13.96 -20.23
CA TYR A 223 9.28 -13.51 -21.18
C TYR A 223 8.96 -14.59 -22.21
N ASN A 224 9.98 -15.20 -22.82
CA ASN A 224 9.81 -16.25 -23.81
C ASN A 224 9.08 -17.47 -23.22
N LEU A 225 9.41 -17.85 -21.98
CA LEU A 225 8.74 -18.94 -21.28
C LEU A 225 7.25 -18.63 -21.07
N LEU A 226 6.91 -17.47 -20.52
CA LEU A 226 5.51 -17.04 -20.31
C LEU A 226 4.75 -16.97 -21.63
N SER A 227 5.35 -16.36 -22.66
CA SER A 227 4.78 -16.23 -23.99
C SER A 227 4.51 -17.60 -24.64
N SER A 228 5.45 -18.55 -24.54
CA SER A 228 5.27 -19.91 -25.05
C SER A 228 4.13 -20.68 -24.38
N LYS A 229 3.75 -20.27 -23.16
CA LYS A 229 2.63 -20.82 -22.38
C LYS A 229 1.34 -20.00 -22.52
N GLY A 230 1.34 -18.95 -23.35
CA GLY A 230 0.18 -18.06 -23.53
C GLY A 230 -0.16 -17.24 -22.28
N VAL A 231 0.82 -16.96 -21.42
CA VAL A 231 0.63 -16.20 -20.18
C VAL A 231 1.20 -14.79 -20.33
N SER A 232 0.38 -13.78 -20.06
CA SER A 232 0.77 -12.37 -19.94
C SER A 232 0.78 -11.96 -18.46
N ILE A 233 1.59 -10.94 -18.10
CA ILE A 233 1.57 -10.33 -16.77
C ILE A 233 0.16 -9.88 -16.39
N LEU A 234 -0.67 -9.43 -17.34
CA LEU A 234 -2.07 -9.04 -17.08
C LEU A 234 -2.86 -10.08 -16.27
N LEU A 235 -2.61 -11.38 -16.49
CA LEU A 235 -3.38 -12.47 -15.88
C LEU A 235 -3.15 -12.65 -14.36
N PHE A 236 -2.10 -12.03 -13.81
CA PHE A 236 -1.76 -12.13 -12.40
C PHE A 236 -1.31 -10.80 -11.78
N GLY A 237 -0.67 -9.91 -12.55
CA GLY A 237 -0.15 -8.63 -12.12
C GLY A 237 -1.22 -7.62 -11.70
N VAL A 238 -2.47 -7.74 -12.19
CA VAL A 238 -3.58 -6.90 -11.69
C VAL A 238 -3.71 -7.02 -10.18
N LYS A 239 -3.65 -8.25 -9.65
CA LYS A 239 -3.76 -8.49 -8.21
C LYS A 239 -2.57 -7.92 -7.44
N PHE A 240 -1.37 -8.07 -8.00
CA PHE A 240 -0.14 -7.53 -7.40
C PHE A 240 -0.25 -6.01 -7.19
N GLU A 241 -0.62 -5.28 -8.22
CA GLU A 241 -0.68 -3.82 -8.16
C GLU A 241 -1.91 -3.31 -7.41
N LEU A 242 -3.05 -4.01 -7.52
CA LEU A 242 -4.28 -3.66 -6.81
C LEU A 242 -4.14 -3.78 -5.29
N LEU A 243 -3.37 -4.75 -4.81
CA LEU A 243 -3.19 -5.04 -3.38
C LEU A 243 -1.81 -4.64 -2.87
N LEU A 244 -1.05 -3.85 -3.64
CA LEU A 244 0.34 -3.45 -3.35
C LEU A 244 1.17 -4.63 -2.83
N PHE A 245 1.04 -5.78 -3.49
CA PHE A 245 1.75 -7.03 -3.23
C PHE A 245 1.44 -7.69 -1.86
N SER A 246 0.49 -7.17 -1.07
CA SER A 246 0.16 -7.71 0.27
C SER A 246 -0.49 -9.11 0.28
N ASP A 247 -0.86 -9.64 -0.89
CA ASP A 247 -1.32 -11.02 -1.05
C ASP A 247 -0.18 -12.03 -1.29
N GLU A 248 0.99 -11.51 -1.61
CA GLU A 248 2.14 -12.32 -1.97
C GLU A 248 3.10 -12.52 -0.81
N HIS A 249 3.03 -11.65 0.20
CA HIS A 249 4.04 -11.55 1.25
C HIS A 249 3.44 -11.68 2.65
N ASP A 250 4.27 -12.07 3.61
CA ASP A 250 3.98 -11.84 5.01
C ASP A 250 3.97 -10.33 5.33
N ILE A 251 3.58 -9.99 6.56
CA ILE A 251 3.44 -8.59 6.97
C ILE A 251 4.76 -7.83 6.97
N GLU A 252 5.86 -8.44 7.44
CA GLU A 252 7.16 -7.76 7.52
C GLU A 252 7.66 -7.41 6.12
N SER A 253 7.55 -8.38 5.22
CA SER A 253 7.89 -8.27 3.80
C SER A 253 7.00 -7.25 3.08
N THR A 254 5.69 -7.27 3.34
CA THR A 254 4.72 -6.30 2.80
C THR A 254 5.10 -4.88 3.20
N LEU A 255 5.40 -4.64 4.49
CA LEU A 255 5.79 -3.31 4.98
C LEU A 255 7.10 -2.84 4.37
N ARG A 256 8.08 -3.73 4.15
CA ARG A 256 9.33 -3.36 3.47
C ARG A 256 9.08 -2.93 2.03
N ILE A 257 8.22 -3.64 1.30
CA ILE A 257 7.82 -3.25 -0.07
C ILE A 257 7.09 -1.90 -0.05
N TRP A 258 6.14 -1.71 0.86
CA TRP A 258 5.41 -0.45 1.00
C TRP A 258 6.33 0.71 1.38
N ASP A 259 7.33 0.49 2.23
CA ASP A 259 8.33 1.51 2.55
C ASP A 259 9.05 1.98 1.27
N GLN A 260 9.43 1.07 0.37
CA GLN A 260 10.08 1.42 -0.88
C GLN A 260 9.13 2.15 -1.86
N ILE A 261 7.84 1.78 -1.90
CA ILE A 261 6.81 2.44 -2.71
C ILE A 261 6.58 3.87 -2.19
N PHE A 262 6.28 4.01 -0.90
CA PHE A 262 5.95 5.30 -0.30
C PHE A 262 7.16 6.23 -0.25
N GLY A 263 8.38 5.72 0.00
CA GLY A 263 9.60 6.52 -0.09
C GLY A 263 9.88 7.09 -1.50
N ARG A 264 9.17 6.60 -2.53
CA ARG A 264 9.27 7.02 -3.93
C ARG A 264 7.92 7.41 -4.55
N LEU A 265 6.99 7.98 -3.79
CA LEU A 265 5.68 8.40 -4.33
C LEU A 265 5.78 9.29 -5.59
N GLU A 266 6.80 10.15 -5.71
CA GLU A 266 7.05 10.98 -6.90
C GLU A 266 7.28 10.15 -8.18
N SER A 267 7.66 8.89 -8.05
CA SER A 267 7.87 7.93 -9.14
C SER A 267 7.04 6.66 -8.92
N TYR A 268 5.86 6.81 -8.31
CA TYR A 268 4.99 5.71 -7.90
C TYR A 268 4.79 4.67 -9.02
N ASN A 269 4.32 5.10 -10.19
CA ASN A 269 4.04 4.20 -11.33
C ASN A 269 5.29 3.40 -11.75
N TYR A 270 6.45 4.06 -11.80
CA TYR A 270 7.71 3.37 -12.13
C TYR A 270 8.09 2.35 -11.07
N MET A 271 7.89 2.67 -9.79
CA MET A 271 8.21 1.77 -8.69
C MET A 271 7.28 0.55 -8.66
N ILE A 272 5.98 0.74 -8.90
CA ILE A 272 5.01 -0.35 -9.02
C ILE A 272 5.40 -1.25 -10.19
N ASN A 273 5.66 -0.69 -11.37
CA ASN A 273 6.09 -1.45 -12.53
C ASN A 273 7.37 -2.24 -12.24
N ALA A 274 8.36 -1.61 -11.62
CA ALA A 274 9.62 -2.25 -11.26
C ALA A 274 9.40 -3.44 -10.32
N PHE A 275 8.54 -3.28 -9.30
CA PHE A 275 8.16 -4.41 -8.45
C PHE A 275 7.42 -5.49 -9.22
N THR A 276 6.45 -5.16 -10.08
CA THR A 276 5.72 -6.17 -10.88
C THR A 276 6.68 -7.02 -11.73
N ILE A 277 7.69 -6.39 -12.33
CA ILE A 277 8.73 -7.09 -13.11
C ILE A 277 9.64 -7.93 -12.20
N ALA A 278 10.12 -7.37 -11.08
CA ALA A 278 10.95 -8.10 -10.12
C ALA A 278 10.24 -9.34 -9.55
N HIS A 279 8.94 -9.25 -9.25
CA HIS A 279 8.14 -10.40 -8.85
C HIS A 279 8.08 -11.42 -9.98
N THR A 280 7.76 -10.97 -11.21
CA THR A 280 7.68 -11.87 -12.36
C THR A 280 9.00 -12.61 -12.64
N HIS A 281 10.14 -11.94 -12.42
CA HIS A 281 11.47 -12.51 -12.55
C HIS A 281 11.70 -13.70 -11.59
N GLN A 282 11.32 -13.57 -10.31
CA GLN A 282 11.58 -14.60 -9.29
C GLN A 282 10.73 -15.87 -9.42
N ILE A 283 9.57 -15.80 -10.08
CA ILE A 283 8.65 -16.95 -10.18
C ILE A 283 9.34 -18.09 -10.92
N LYS A 284 9.43 -19.27 -10.30
CA LYS A 284 9.98 -20.47 -10.94
C LYS A 284 8.88 -21.26 -11.63
N ILE A 285 8.98 -21.40 -12.95
CA ILE A 285 8.03 -22.16 -13.77
C ILE A 285 8.80 -23.32 -14.41
N PRO A 286 8.47 -24.58 -14.09
CA PRO A 286 9.08 -25.74 -14.75
C PRO A 286 8.79 -25.75 -16.25
N GLU A 287 9.77 -26.12 -17.09
CA GLU A 287 9.60 -26.13 -18.56
C GLU A 287 8.46 -27.06 -18.99
N ASN A 288 8.32 -28.20 -18.31
CA ASN A 288 7.27 -29.20 -18.52
C ASN A 288 5.93 -28.85 -17.84
N CYS A 289 5.80 -27.67 -17.23
CA CYS A 289 4.55 -27.26 -16.60
C CYS A 289 3.43 -27.10 -17.64
N ILE A 290 2.30 -27.77 -17.40
CA ILE A 290 1.10 -27.71 -18.25
C ILE A 290 0.33 -26.41 -17.99
N ASN A 291 0.22 -25.99 -16.72
CA ASN A 291 -0.51 -24.79 -16.31
C ASN A 291 0.41 -23.79 -15.59
N ALA A 292 1.13 -23.00 -16.37
CA ALA A 292 2.06 -21.99 -15.84
C ALA A 292 1.36 -20.94 -14.96
N LEU A 293 0.09 -20.60 -15.26
CA LEU A 293 -0.67 -19.61 -14.50
C LEU A 293 -0.97 -20.10 -13.08
N ASP A 294 -1.28 -21.39 -12.91
CA ASP A 294 -1.52 -21.95 -11.57
C ASP A 294 -0.24 -21.97 -10.73
N GLU A 295 0.91 -22.26 -11.34
CA GLU A 295 2.21 -22.21 -10.65
C GLU A 295 2.56 -20.78 -10.22
N ILE A 296 2.31 -19.78 -11.08
CA ILE A 296 2.47 -18.36 -10.75
C ILE A 296 1.62 -18.01 -9.52
N LYS A 297 0.33 -18.36 -9.54
CA LYS A 297 -0.61 -18.02 -8.45
C LYS A 297 -0.30 -18.72 -7.13
N LYS A 298 0.40 -19.87 -7.17
CA LYS A 298 0.79 -20.64 -5.99
C LYS A 298 2.19 -20.28 -5.47
N PHE A 299 2.95 -19.46 -6.19
CA PHE A 299 4.30 -19.10 -5.79
C PHE A 299 4.28 -18.25 -4.51
N LYS A 300 4.98 -18.72 -3.46
CA LYS A 300 5.08 -18.03 -2.16
C LYS A 300 6.51 -17.90 -1.63
N ASN A 301 7.50 -18.45 -2.34
CA ASN A 301 8.90 -18.46 -1.93
C ASN A 301 9.63 -17.19 -2.43
N TRP A 302 9.16 -16.03 -1.98
CA TRP A 302 9.71 -14.73 -2.38
C TRP A 302 10.99 -14.40 -1.64
N ASN A 303 11.98 -13.87 -2.35
CA ASN A 303 13.16 -13.26 -1.74
C ASN A 303 13.01 -11.73 -1.82
N VAL A 304 12.53 -11.14 -0.72
CA VAL A 304 12.20 -9.71 -0.64
C VAL A 304 13.42 -8.82 -0.76
N ASP A 305 14.58 -9.23 -0.24
CA ASP A 305 15.84 -8.50 -0.39
C ASP A 305 16.20 -8.37 -1.87
N GLN A 306 16.05 -9.48 -2.61
CA GLN A 306 16.30 -9.50 -4.05
C GLN A 306 15.21 -8.73 -4.81
N LEU A 307 13.93 -8.79 -4.40
CA LEU A 307 12.86 -8.00 -5.04
C LEU A 307 13.12 -6.50 -4.93
N ILE A 308 13.56 -6.03 -3.76
CA ILE A 308 13.89 -4.62 -3.52
C ILE A 308 15.12 -4.22 -4.34
N THR A 309 16.12 -5.10 -4.43
CA THR A 309 17.33 -4.89 -5.25
C THR A 309 16.98 -4.80 -6.72
N ASP A 310 16.29 -5.79 -7.28
CA ASP A 310 15.87 -5.86 -8.69
C ASP A 310 14.99 -4.67 -9.06
N ALA A 311 14.02 -4.30 -8.22
CA ALA A 311 13.18 -3.14 -8.45
C ALA A 311 14.00 -1.84 -8.40
N GLY A 312 14.99 -1.74 -7.50
CA GLY A 312 15.93 -0.63 -7.43
C GLY A 312 16.79 -0.51 -8.69
N GLU A 313 17.31 -1.62 -9.21
CA GLU A 313 18.08 -1.68 -10.45
C GLU A 313 17.24 -1.29 -11.66
N LEU A 314 16.03 -1.84 -11.78
CA LEU A 314 15.05 -1.46 -12.79
C LEU A 314 14.81 0.05 -12.77
N MET A 315 14.56 0.63 -11.59
CA MET A 315 14.38 2.08 -11.41
C MET A 315 15.62 2.90 -11.77
N ALA A 316 16.82 2.35 -11.50
CA ALA A 316 18.09 3.00 -11.79
C ALA A 316 18.51 2.87 -13.26
N HIS A 317 17.98 1.89 -14.00
CA HIS A 317 18.26 1.64 -15.41
C HIS A 317 17.82 2.83 -16.27
N LYS A 318 18.67 3.86 -16.31
CA LYS A 318 18.53 5.10 -17.07
C LYS A 318 19.46 5.10 -18.27
N ARG A 319 18.82 5.15 -19.44
CA ARG A 319 19.25 5.72 -20.73
C ARG A 319 20.27 4.95 -21.56
N SER A 320 19.87 4.65 -22.79
CA SER A 320 20.85 4.33 -23.84
C SER A 320 21.79 5.53 -24.05
N PHE A 321 23.02 5.30 -24.51
CA PHE A 321 23.98 6.37 -24.83
C PHE A 321 23.39 7.46 -25.75
N LYS A 322 22.48 7.08 -26.66
CA LYS A 322 21.72 8.00 -27.53
C LYS A 322 20.83 8.99 -26.75
N GLU A 323 20.17 8.53 -25.70
CA GLU A 323 19.26 9.35 -24.86
C GLU A 323 20.04 10.26 -23.90
N SER A 324 21.25 9.85 -23.52
CA SER A 324 22.18 10.70 -22.77
C SER A 324 22.75 11.82 -23.63
N MET A 325 23.09 11.55 -24.90
CA MET A 325 23.54 12.58 -25.85
C MET A 325 22.43 13.59 -26.22
N CYS A 326 21.18 13.15 -26.38
CA CYS A 326 20.06 14.03 -26.73
C CYS A 326 19.83 15.15 -25.69
N LYS A 327 20.08 14.89 -24.40
CA LYS A 327 19.97 15.89 -23.32
C LYS A 327 21.07 16.96 -23.42
N TYR A 328 22.25 16.59 -23.89
CA TYR A 328 23.37 17.52 -24.09
C TYR A 328 23.10 18.46 -25.28
N CYS A 329 22.39 17.98 -26.30
CA CYS A 329 22.10 18.73 -27.52
C CYS A 329 20.76 19.49 -27.50
N CYS A 330 19.83 19.20 -26.57
CA CYS A 330 18.51 19.83 -26.51
C CYS A 330 18.06 20.15 -25.06
N PRO A 331 18.56 21.23 -24.45
CA PRO A 331 18.25 21.59 -23.06
C PRO A 331 16.79 22.05 -22.81
N LYS A 332 15.98 22.22 -23.87
CA LYS A 332 14.57 22.62 -23.78
C LYS A 332 13.58 21.44 -23.77
N LEU A 333 14.05 20.19 -23.86
CA LEU A 333 13.17 19.02 -23.73
C LEU A 333 12.76 18.81 -22.26
N PRO A 334 11.48 18.49 -21.97
CA PRO A 334 11.00 18.25 -20.61
C PRO A 334 11.82 17.16 -19.91
N GLN A 335 12.07 17.36 -18.62
CA GLN A 335 12.93 16.47 -17.82
C GLN A 335 12.34 15.06 -17.75
N TYR A 336 13.06 14.10 -18.36
CA TYR A 336 12.66 12.71 -18.50
C TYR A 336 12.77 11.90 -17.19
N HIS A 337 11.72 11.12 -16.85
CA HIS A 337 11.58 10.36 -15.60
C HIS A 337 11.45 8.81 -15.74
N GLY A 338 11.77 8.17 -16.87
CA GLY A 338 11.85 6.70 -16.97
C GLY A 338 11.21 6.09 -18.21
N TYR A 339 11.65 4.85 -18.54
CA TYR A 339 11.44 3.96 -19.72
C TYR A 339 10.90 4.54 -21.04
N ILE A 340 11.64 4.34 -22.14
CA ILE A 340 11.17 4.48 -23.54
C ILE A 340 10.95 3.07 -24.11
N LEU A 341 9.75 2.80 -24.61
CA LEU A 341 9.48 1.65 -25.48
C LEU A 341 10.09 1.91 -26.85
N SER A 342 10.82 0.95 -27.40
CA SER A 342 11.40 1.07 -28.75
C SER A 342 10.29 1.32 -29.79
N PRO A 343 10.49 2.23 -30.77
CA PRO A 343 9.55 2.47 -31.88
C PRO A 343 9.34 1.26 -32.81
N ASP A 344 10.11 0.18 -32.66
CA ASP A 344 10.09 -0.97 -33.59
C ASP A 344 9.05 -2.05 -33.25
N ALA A 345 7.91 -1.67 -32.64
CA ALA A 345 6.82 -2.57 -32.26
C ALA A 345 5.46 -2.16 -32.86
N LEU A 346 5.46 -1.77 -34.14
CA LEU A 346 4.29 -1.72 -35.02
C LEU A 346 4.53 -2.55 -36.27
#